data_AF-D0TMG0-F1
#
_entry.id   AF-D0TMG0-F1
#
_cell.length_a   1.000
_cell.length_b   1.000
_cell.length_c   1.000
_cell.angle_alpha   90.00
_cell.angle_beta   90.00
_cell.angle_gamma   90.00
#
_symmetry.space_group_name_H-M   'P 1'
#
loop_
_entity.id
_entity.type
_entity.pdbx_description
1 polymer ?
#
loop_
_entity_poly.entity_id
_entity_poly.type
_entity_poly.pdbx_seq_one_letter_code
_entity_poly.pdbx_strand_id
1 'polypeptide(L)'
;MPKWISVEEAAAKYGINKEVIWLWADMKRFPMSYEKGITTVDEESLIGFLHQNKDRVTAEYIDTLEDLCIEKANICNLYAEIIGCQDKELLYQREQIARMKEIQTAMKRQNSRLRDCEKVFTKYEENFSTCWVGRICAHLRRLIWLIRR
;
A
#
# COMPACT_ATOMS: atom_id res chain seq x y z
N MET A 1 -4.64 -36.96 -25.31
CA MET A 1 -4.29 -35.96 -24.28
C MET A 1 -4.30 -34.61 -24.98
N PRO A 2 -4.88 -33.55 -24.38
CA PRO A 2 -4.88 -32.23 -24.99
C PRO A 2 -3.44 -31.81 -25.24
N LYS A 3 -3.17 -31.34 -26.45
CA LYS A 3 -1.84 -30.91 -26.87
C LYS A 3 -1.73 -29.42 -26.59
N TRP A 4 -1.00 -29.07 -25.55
CA TRP A 4 -0.77 -27.68 -25.18
C TRP A 4 0.40 -27.11 -25.97
N ILE A 5 0.17 -25.97 -26.62
CA ILE A 5 1.20 -25.19 -27.34
C ILE A 5 1.24 -23.78 -26.77
N SER A 6 2.37 -23.07 -26.85
CA SER A 6 2.40 -21.66 -26.43
C SER A 6 1.62 -20.77 -27.39
N VAL A 7 1.19 -19.60 -26.95
CA VAL A 7 0.53 -18.63 -27.84
C VAL A 7 1.46 -18.19 -28.97
N GLU A 8 2.75 -18.01 -28.69
CA GLU A 8 3.75 -17.65 -29.68
C GLU A 8 3.89 -18.73 -30.75
N GLU A 9 3.92 -20.00 -30.35
CA GLU A 9 3.96 -21.12 -31.27
C GLU A 9 2.69 -21.20 -32.10
N ALA A 10 1.52 -21.04 -31.48
CA ALA A 10 0.24 -21.01 -32.18
C ALA A 10 0.16 -19.86 -33.21
N ALA A 11 0.57 -18.66 -32.81
CA ALA A 11 0.59 -17.48 -33.68
C ALA A 11 1.47 -17.71 -34.91
N ALA A 12 2.68 -18.22 -34.72
CA ALA A 12 3.61 -18.53 -35.80
C ALA A 12 3.09 -19.65 -36.71
N LYS A 13 2.52 -20.72 -36.13
CA LYS A 13 2.06 -21.90 -36.86
C LYS A 13 0.82 -21.64 -37.70
N TYR A 14 -0.14 -20.88 -37.17
CA TYR A 14 -1.42 -20.61 -37.85
C TYR A 14 -1.45 -19.26 -38.57
N GLY A 15 -0.39 -18.46 -38.47
CA GLY A 15 -0.31 -17.13 -39.09
C GLY A 15 -1.32 -16.14 -38.50
N ILE A 16 -1.65 -16.30 -37.21
CA ILE A 16 -2.65 -15.49 -36.50
C ILE A 16 -1.93 -14.56 -35.55
N ASN A 17 -2.42 -13.33 -35.41
CA ASN A 17 -1.84 -12.42 -34.46
C ASN A 17 -2.10 -12.91 -33.02
N LYS A 18 -1.07 -12.86 -32.16
CA LYS A 18 -1.16 -13.37 -30.78
C LYS A 18 -2.28 -12.69 -30.00
N GLU A 19 -2.47 -11.38 -30.15
CA GLU A 19 -3.54 -10.63 -29.45
C GLU A 19 -4.94 -11.14 -29.82
N VAL A 20 -5.13 -11.69 -31.02
CA VAL A 20 -6.39 -12.28 -31.44
C VAL A 20 -6.62 -13.63 -30.75
N ILE A 21 -5.57 -14.46 -30.62
CA ILE A 21 -5.64 -15.72 -29.87
C ILE A 21 -5.98 -15.44 -28.39
N TRP A 22 -5.34 -14.43 -27.80
CA TRP A 22 -5.64 -13.96 -26.46
C TRP A 22 -7.09 -13.48 -26.31
N LEU A 23 -7.60 -12.72 -27.28
CA LEU A 23 -8.97 -12.26 -27.28
C LEU A 23 -9.96 -13.42 -27.30
N TRP A 24 -9.73 -14.44 -28.13
CA TRP A 24 -10.60 -15.62 -28.17
C TRP A 24 -10.55 -16.45 -26.88
N ALA A 25 -9.39 -16.49 -26.23
CA ALA A 25 -9.26 -17.09 -24.90
C ALA A 25 -10.03 -16.29 -23.84
N ASP A 26 -9.95 -14.96 -23.86
CA ASP A 26 -10.74 -14.07 -22.99
C ASP A 26 -12.25 -14.25 -23.23
N MET A 27 -12.65 -14.46 -24.49
CA MET A 27 -14.02 -14.83 -24.89
C MET A 27 -14.41 -16.27 -24.51
N LYS A 28 -13.52 -17.02 -23.84
CA LYS A 28 -13.74 -18.40 -23.39
C LYS A 28 -14.07 -19.36 -24.54
N ARG A 29 -13.58 -19.09 -25.75
CA ARG A 29 -13.83 -19.94 -26.94
C ARG A 29 -13.05 -21.26 -26.88
N PHE A 30 -11.95 -21.29 -26.13
CA PHE A 30 -11.16 -22.50 -25.84
C PHE A 30 -10.41 -22.33 -24.51
N PRO A 31 -9.97 -23.44 -23.87
CA PRO A 31 -9.25 -23.37 -22.61
C PRO A 31 -7.84 -22.79 -22.76
N MET A 32 -7.44 -21.99 -21.77
CA MET A 32 -6.14 -21.34 -21.64
C MET A 32 -5.49 -21.73 -20.31
N SER A 33 -4.19 -22.00 -20.32
CA SER A 33 -3.42 -22.26 -19.10
C SER A 33 -2.30 -21.24 -18.92
N TYR A 34 -2.09 -20.83 -17.67
CA TYR A 34 -1.07 -19.85 -17.25
C TYR A 34 0.05 -20.52 -16.43
N GLU A 35 0.36 -21.78 -16.71
CA GLU A 35 1.35 -22.52 -15.95
C GLU A 35 2.78 -21.96 -16.12
N LYS A 36 3.45 -21.71 -14.99
CA LYS A 36 4.87 -21.31 -14.93
C LYS A 36 5.19 -20.04 -15.74
N GLY A 37 4.22 -19.13 -15.88
CA GLY A 37 4.40 -17.89 -16.64
C GLY A 37 4.47 -18.08 -18.16
N ILE A 38 4.25 -19.32 -18.64
CA ILE A 38 4.08 -19.62 -20.06
C ILE A 38 2.58 -19.73 -20.29
N THR A 39 2.08 -19.02 -21.30
CA THR A 39 0.67 -19.11 -21.63
C THR A 39 0.46 -20.07 -22.78
N THR A 40 -0.30 -21.13 -22.48
CA THR A 40 -0.53 -22.22 -23.42
C THR A 40 -2.01 -22.36 -23.73
N VAL A 41 -2.27 -22.75 -24.98
CA VAL A 41 -3.60 -23.06 -25.51
C VAL A 41 -3.67 -24.53 -25.85
N ASP A 42 -4.86 -25.11 -25.71
CA ASP A 42 -5.13 -26.43 -26.27
C ASP A 42 -5.21 -26.32 -27.80
N GLU A 43 -4.25 -26.92 -28.48
CA GLU A 43 -4.10 -26.86 -29.93
C GLU A 43 -5.30 -27.48 -30.65
N GLU A 44 -5.86 -28.58 -30.13
CA GLU A 44 -7.01 -29.26 -30.74
C GLU A 44 -8.25 -28.36 -30.71
N SER A 45 -8.54 -27.74 -29.56
CA SER A 45 -9.63 -26.78 -29.42
C SER A 45 -9.46 -25.55 -30.32
N LEU A 46 -8.24 -25.00 -30.41
CA LEU A 46 -7.93 -23.87 -31.30
C LEU A 46 -8.20 -24.22 -32.76
N ILE A 47 -7.69 -25.37 -33.23
CA ILE A 47 -7.93 -25.84 -34.60
C ILE A 47 -9.43 -26.04 -34.85
N GLY A 48 -10.15 -26.65 -33.90
CA GLY A 48 -11.59 -26.85 -33.97
C GLY A 48 -12.34 -25.53 -34.13
N PHE A 49 -11.97 -24.52 -33.34
CA PHE A 49 -12.53 -23.17 -33.42
C PHE A 49 -12.26 -22.51 -34.77
N LEU A 50 -11.02 -22.59 -35.29
CA LEU A 50 -10.65 -22.01 -36.58
C LEU A 50 -11.42 -22.64 -37.75
N HIS A 51 -11.62 -23.96 -37.73
CA HIS A 51 -12.41 -24.62 -38.77
C HIS A 51 -13.88 -24.22 -38.74
N GLN A 52 -14.47 -24.05 -37.56
CA GLN A 52 -15.88 -23.65 -37.42
C GLN A 52 -16.15 -22.20 -37.80
N ASN A 53 -15.16 -21.32 -37.61
CA ASN A 53 -15.33 -19.86 -37.74
C ASN A 53 -14.63 -19.25 -38.96
N LYS A 54 -14.16 -20.08 -39.90
CA LYS A 54 -13.31 -19.68 -41.04
C LYS A 54 -13.85 -18.49 -41.86
N ASP A 55 -15.18 -18.29 -41.90
CA ASP A 55 -15.84 -17.29 -42.75
C ASP A 55 -16.96 -16.49 -42.04
N ARG A 56 -17.05 -16.48 -40.70
CA ARG A 56 -18.21 -15.87 -40.01
C ARG A 56 -17.83 -14.96 -38.85
N VAL A 57 -17.99 -13.65 -39.06
CA VAL A 57 -18.35 -12.73 -37.98
C VAL A 57 -19.86 -12.89 -37.78
N THR A 58 -20.25 -13.60 -36.73
CA THR A 58 -21.66 -13.76 -36.35
C THR A 58 -22.11 -12.60 -35.45
N ALA A 59 -23.41 -12.34 -35.36
CA ALA A 59 -23.95 -11.40 -34.38
C ALA A 59 -23.53 -11.80 -32.95
N GLU A 60 -23.60 -13.09 -32.62
CA GLU A 60 -23.13 -13.64 -31.33
C GLU A 60 -21.67 -13.30 -31.03
N TYR A 61 -20.79 -13.32 -32.05
CA TYR A 61 -19.39 -12.95 -31.87
C TYR A 61 -19.24 -11.47 -31.48
N ILE A 62 -20.01 -10.58 -32.13
CA ILE A 62 -20.03 -9.15 -31.82
C ILE A 62 -20.58 -8.92 -30.42
N ASP A 63 -21.73 -9.52 -30.08
CA ASP A 63 -22.35 -9.39 -28.76
C ASP A 63 -21.39 -9.83 -27.64
N THR A 64 -20.69 -10.95 -27.83
CA THR A 64 -19.68 -11.43 -26.85
C THR A 64 -18.52 -10.43 -26.70
N LEU A 65 -18.09 -9.79 -27.79
CA LEU A 65 -17.03 -8.78 -27.73
C LEU A 65 -17.50 -7.51 -27.01
N GLU A 66 -18.73 -7.09 -27.24
CA GLU A 66 -19.33 -5.94 -26.54
C GLU A 66 -19.43 -6.20 -25.04
N ASP A 67 -19.92 -7.38 -24.65
CA ASP A 67 -20.00 -7.80 -23.24
C ASP A 67 -18.62 -7.79 -22.57
N LEU A 68 -17.59 -8.33 -23.23
CA LEU A 68 -16.21 -8.28 -22.73
C LEU A 68 -15.69 -6.85 -22.61
N CYS A 69 -16.01 -5.98 -23.56
CA CYS A 69 -15.60 -4.57 -23.50
C CYS A 69 -16.26 -3.86 -22.31
N ILE A 70 -17.55 -4.11 -22.07
CA ILE A 70 -18.28 -3.59 -20.92
C ILE A 70 -17.68 -4.11 -19.62
N GLU A 71 -17.39 -5.41 -19.52
CA GLU A 71 -16.76 -6.02 -18.35
C GLU A 71 -15.39 -5.38 -18.06
N LYS A 72 -14.54 -5.23 -19.09
CA LYS A 72 -13.23 -4.58 -18.94
C LYS A 72 -13.36 -3.11 -18.54
N ALA A 73 -14.34 -2.39 -19.07
CA ALA A 73 -14.62 -1.01 -18.67
C ALA A 73 -15.05 -0.92 -17.20
N ASN A 74 -15.92 -1.84 -16.75
CA ASN A 74 -16.36 -1.93 -15.35
C ASN A 74 -15.19 -2.20 -14.41
N ILE A 75 -14.30 -3.13 -14.78
CA ILE A 75 -13.06 -3.40 -14.03
C ILE A 75 -12.20 -2.12 -13.93
N CYS A 76 -12.03 -1.38 -15.02
CA CYS A 76 -11.28 -0.13 -15.02
C CYS A 76 -11.91 0.92 -14.09
N ASN A 77 -13.25 1.04 -14.09
CA ASN A 77 -13.96 1.94 -13.19
C ASN A 77 -13.75 1.57 -11.71
N LEU A 78 -13.83 0.28 -11.38
CA LEU A 78 -13.54 -0.21 -10.03
C LEU A 78 -12.10 0.10 -9.60
N TYR A 79 -11.12 -0.08 -10.49
CA TYR A 79 -9.74 0.30 -10.19
C TYR A 79 -9.60 1.81 -9.95
N ALA A 80 -10.26 2.65 -10.75
CA ALA A 80 -10.25 4.10 -10.55
C ALA A 80 -10.84 4.49 -9.19
N GLU A 81 -11.93 3.84 -8.76
CA GLU A 81 -12.54 4.06 -7.43
C GLU A 81 -11.60 3.64 -6.29
N ILE A 82 -10.93 2.49 -6.41
CA ILE A 82 -9.96 2.01 -5.42
C ILE A 82 -8.78 2.98 -5.30
N ILE A 83 -8.21 3.41 -6.44
CA ILE A 83 -7.11 4.38 -6.46
C ILE A 83 -7.56 5.69 -5.81
N GLY A 84 -8.76 6.18 -6.14
CA GLY A 84 -9.32 7.39 -5.54
C GLY A 84 -9.52 7.28 -4.02
N CYS A 85 -9.90 6.10 -3.51
CA CYS A 85 -9.96 5.85 -2.07
C CYS A 85 -8.57 5.86 -1.42
N GLN A 86 -7.59 5.22 -2.06
CA GLN A 86 -6.20 5.18 -1.58
C GLN A 86 -5.57 6.57 -1.53
N ASP A 87 -5.83 7.42 -2.53
CA ASP A 87 -5.31 8.78 -2.57
C ASP A 87 -5.85 9.64 -1.41
N LYS A 88 -7.14 9.49 -1.06
CA LYS A 88 -7.75 10.18 0.08
C LYS A 88 -7.13 9.74 1.41
N GLU A 89 -6.91 8.44 1.59
CA GLU A 89 -6.26 7.91 2.79
C GLU A 89 -4.81 8.39 2.90
N LEU A 90 -4.06 8.37 1.80
CA LEU A 90 -2.68 8.90 1.76
C LEU A 90 -2.63 10.38 2.10
N LEU A 91 -3.59 11.18 1.63
CA LEU A 91 -3.68 12.60 1.98
C LEU A 91 -3.91 12.79 3.47
N TYR A 92 -4.86 12.06 4.05
CA TYR A 92 -5.14 12.11 5.50
C TYR A 92 -3.91 11.76 6.33
N GLN A 93 -3.19 10.68 5.96
CA GLN A 93 -1.96 10.29 6.63
C GLN A 93 -0.87 11.37 6.55
N ARG A 94 -0.71 12.03 5.39
CA ARG A 94 0.24 13.13 5.22
C ARG A 94 -0.08 14.32 6.13
N GLU A 95 -1.36 14.67 6.27
CA GLU A 95 -1.79 15.73 7.19
C GLU A 95 -1.49 15.37 8.65
N GLN A 96 -1.77 14.13 9.07
CA GLN A 96 -1.46 13.69 10.43
C GLN A 96 0.04 13.74 10.73
N ILE A 97 0.88 13.33 9.77
CA ILE A 97 2.33 13.43 9.89
C ILE A 97 2.77 14.89 10.03
N ALA A 98 2.17 15.82 9.27
CA ALA A 98 2.47 17.24 9.38
C ALA A 98 2.14 17.80 10.78
N ARG A 99 0.93 17.51 11.30
CA ARG A 99 0.51 17.91 12.66
C ARG A 99 1.44 17.33 13.72
N MET A 100 1.81 16.06 13.59
CA MET A 100 2.73 15.40 14.53
C MET A 100 4.10 16.07 14.54
N LYS A 101 4.61 16.47 13.36
CA LYS A 101 5.88 17.21 13.26
C LYS A 101 5.81 18.55 13.99
N GLU A 102 4.72 19.30 13.83
CA GLU A 102 4.53 20.57 14.55
C GLU A 102 4.55 20.36 16.07
N ILE A 103 3.81 19.37 16.57
CA ILE A 103 3.80 19.02 17.99
C ILE A 103 5.20 18.65 18.48
N GLN A 104 5.94 17.84 17.72
CA GLN A 104 7.31 17.47 18.07
C GLN A 104 8.24 18.69 18.15
N THR A 105 8.11 19.66 17.23
CA THR A 105 8.92 20.89 17.30
C THR A 105 8.59 21.72 18.54
N ALA A 106 7.30 21.88 18.86
CA ALA A 106 6.86 22.60 20.06
C ALA A 106 7.36 21.90 21.33
N MET A 107 7.29 20.56 21.38
CA MET A 107 7.77 19.76 22.50
C MET A 107 9.28 19.89 22.69
N LYS A 108 10.07 19.84 21.62
CA LYS A 108 11.52 20.08 21.68
C LYS A 108 11.85 21.46 22.25
N ARG A 109 11.09 22.50 21.85
CA ARG A 109 11.23 23.85 22.39
C ARG A 109 10.91 23.90 23.88
N GLN A 110 9.82 23.29 24.34
CA GLN A 110 9.50 23.24 25.78
C GLN A 110 10.56 22.47 26.58
N ASN A 111 11.05 21.35 26.06
CA ASN A 111 12.12 20.59 26.71
C ASN A 111 13.42 21.39 26.85
N SER A 112 13.77 22.22 25.85
CA SER A 112 14.92 23.12 25.98
C SER A 112 14.73 24.13 27.11
N ARG A 113 13.53 24.73 27.22
CA ARG A 113 13.20 25.69 28.29
C ARG A 113 13.23 25.04 29.67
N LEU A 114 12.71 23.81 29.80
CA LEU A 114 12.73 23.07 31.06
C LEU A 114 14.16 22.81 31.53
N ARG A 115 15.07 22.42 30.62
CA ARG A 115 16.49 22.24 30.95
C ARG A 115 17.15 23.54 31.41
N ASP A 116 16.80 24.68 30.79
CA ASP A 116 17.32 25.97 31.22
C ASP A 116 16.79 26.36 32.61
N CYS A 117 15.50 26.10 32.90
CA CYS A 117 14.96 26.26 34.25
C CYS A 117 15.69 25.38 35.27
N GLU A 118 15.94 24.11 34.94
CA GLU A 118 16.64 23.16 35.82
C GLU A 118 18.05 23.63 36.18
N LYS A 119 18.80 24.21 35.23
CA LYS A 119 20.10 24.85 35.50
C LYS A 119 20.00 26.03 36.46
N VAL A 120 18.93 26.83 36.37
CA VAL A 120 18.71 27.95 37.29
C VAL A 120 18.37 27.44 38.69
N PHE A 121 17.51 26.43 38.79
CA PHE A 121 17.14 25.82 40.08
C PHE A 121 18.33 25.16 40.76
N THR A 122 19.13 24.37 40.04
CA THR A 122 20.35 23.74 40.57
C THR A 122 21.35 24.77 41.11
N LYS A 123 21.62 25.84 40.35
CA LYS A 123 22.44 26.97 40.84
C LYS A 123 21.87 27.61 42.10
N TYR A 124 20.55 27.79 42.17
CA TYR A 124 19.90 28.36 43.35
C TYR A 124 20.00 27.41 44.56
N GLU A 125 19.82 26.10 44.37
CA GLU A 125 19.94 25.09 45.40
C GLU A 125 21.37 24.95 45.94
N GLU A 126 22.38 25.00 45.08
CA GLU A 126 23.80 25.08 45.46
C GLU A 126 24.08 26.32 46.31
N ASN A 127 23.57 27.49 45.89
CA ASN A 127 23.70 28.72 46.66
C ASN A 127 22.96 28.66 48.01
N PHE A 128 21.77 28.04 48.04
CA PHE A 128 20.99 27.91 49.26
C PHE A 128 21.63 26.92 50.25
N SER A 129 22.13 25.78 49.78
CA SER A 129 22.79 24.77 50.62
C SER A 129 24.07 25.30 51.28
N THR A 130 24.77 26.23 50.63
CA THR A 130 25.99 26.85 51.14
C THR A 130 25.72 28.04 52.07
N CYS A 131 24.53 28.66 52.00
CA CYS A 131 24.16 29.84 52.80
C CYS A 131 23.76 29.50 54.25
N TRP A 132 23.80 30.52 55.11
CA TRP A 132 23.53 30.36 56.55
C TRP A 132 22.10 29.87 56.82
N VAL A 133 21.11 30.36 56.07
CA VAL A 133 19.70 29.92 56.19
C VAL A 133 19.55 28.45 55.82
N GLY A 134 20.19 27.99 54.72
CA GLY A 134 20.13 26.59 54.32
C GLY A 134 20.74 25.65 55.34
N ARG A 135 21.86 26.05 55.97
CA ARG A 135 22.47 25.28 57.07
C ARG A 135 21.56 25.19 58.29
N ILE A 136 20.90 26.28 58.67
CA ILE A 136 19.91 26.28 59.75
C ILE A 136 18.75 25.34 59.43
N CYS A 137 18.19 25.42 58.22
CA CYS A 137 17.12 24.53 57.78
C CYS A 137 17.54 23.05 57.80
N ALA A 138 18.77 22.73 57.40
CA ALA A 138 19.30 21.37 57.46
C ALA A 138 19.44 20.86 58.91
N HIS A 139 19.92 21.70 59.83
CA HIS A 139 19.97 21.37 61.26
C HIS A 139 18.58 21.16 61.85
N LEU A 140 17.62 22.04 61.55
CA LEU A 140 16.23 21.89 62.00
C LEU A 140 15.62 20.58 61.49
N ARG A 141 15.84 20.20 60.22
CA ARG A 141 15.36 18.91 59.70
C ARG A 141 15.96 17.71 60.45
N ARG A 142 17.26 17.74 60.77
CA ARG A 142 17.92 16.68 61.55
C ARG A 142 17.33 16.57 62.96
N LEU A 143 17.10 17.70 63.63
CA LEU A 143 16.49 17.74 64.95
C LEU A 143 15.06 17.15 64.92
N ILE A 144 14.24 17.55 63.95
CA ILE A 144 12.89 17.02 63.78
C ILE A 144 12.91 15.51 63.51
N TRP A 145 13.85 15.01 62.70
CA TRP A 145 13.99 13.57 62.44
C TRP A 145 14.36 12.79 63.71
N LEU A 146 15.24 13.34 64.55
CA LEU A 146 15.61 12.73 65.84
C LEU A 146 14.46 12.74 66.86
N ILE A 147 13.59 13.75 66.82
CA ILE A 147 12.42 13.85 67.71
C ILE A 147 11.26 12.94 67.26
N ARG A 148 11.19 12.61 65.95
CA ARG A 148 10.17 11.71 65.38
C ARG A 148 10.53 10.22 65.42
N ARG A 149 11.70 9.87 65.96
CA ARG A 149 12.15 8.49 66.17
C ARG A 149 11.92 8.10 67.63
#